data_AF-A0A7J8ILK3-F1
#
_entry.id   AF-A0A7J8ILK3-F1
#
_cell.length_a   1.000
_cell.length_b   1.000
_cell.length_c   1.000
_cell.angle_alpha   90.00
_cell.angle_beta   90.00
_cell.angle_gamma   90.00
#
_symmetry.space_group_name_H-M   'P 1'
#
loop_
_entity.id
_entity.type
_entity.pdbx_description
1 polymer ?
#
loop_
_entity_poly.entity_id
_entity_poly.type
_entity_poly.pdbx_seq_one_letter_code
_entity_poly.pdbx_strand_id
1 'polypeptide(L)' 'METDAKEEISVEYEAVDKDIFKDCSNIAFYRRQKQQLSKKSTYQALLDSVTIGKDSTNFQIINEATKVR' A
#
# COMPACT_ATOMS: atom_id res chain seq x y z
N MET A 1 0.98 19.26 38.85
CA MET A 1 0.24 18.07 39.27
C MET A 1 -0.10 17.32 38.01
N GLU A 2 0.41 16.10 37.92
CA GLU A 2 0.25 15.21 36.78
C GLU A 2 -1.23 14.89 36.59
N THR A 3 -1.75 15.16 35.40
CA THR A 3 -3.06 14.66 34.98
C THR A 3 -2.85 13.26 34.47
N ASP A 4 -2.92 12.31 35.41
CA ASP A 4 -2.97 10.88 35.16
C ASP A 4 -4.31 10.57 34.47
N ALA A 5 -4.36 10.83 33.16
CA ALA A 5 -5.45 10.44 32.31
C ALA A 5 -5.41 8.92 32.26
N LYS A 6 -6.27 8.28 33.06
CA LYS A 6 -6.57 6.86 32.98
C LYS A 6 -7.01 6.54 31.55
N GLU A 7 -6.05 6.18 30.71
CA GLU A 7 -6.30 5.44 29.49
C GLU A 7 -6.97 4.14 29.95
N GLU A 8 -8.24 3.96 29.60
CA GLU A 8 -8.93 2.68 29.75
C GLU A 8 -8.14 1.66 28.92
N ILE A 9 -7.25 0.92 29.58
CA ILE A 9 -6.45 -0.14 28.98
C ILE A 9 -7.44 -1.19 28.48
N SER A 10 -7.70 -1.16 27.16
CA SER A 10 -8.48 -2.18 26.48
C SER A 10 -7.84 -3.54 26.77
N VAL A 11 -8.63 -4.48 27.30
CA VAL A 11 -8.23 -5.84 27.74
C VAL A 11 -7.49 -6.63 26.64
N GLU A 12 -7.64 -6.24 25.38
CA GLU A 12 -6.92 -6.85 24.24
C GLU A 12 -5.43 -6.48 24.17
N TYR A 13 -4.99 -5.38 24.80
CA TYR A 13 -3.59 -4.96 24.80
C TYR A 13 -2.69 -5.79 25.72
N GLU A 14 -3.26 -6.50 26.70
CA GLU A 14 -2.48 -7.29 27.67
C GLU A 14 -2.10 -8.68 27.14
N ALA A 15 -2.86 -9.25 26.19
CA ALA A 15 -2.67 -10.61 25.71
C ALA A 15 -1.67 -10.76 24.54
N VAL A 16 -1.29 -9.65 23.88
CA VAL A 16 -0.43 -9.66 22.70
C VAL A 16 0.70 -8.66 22.87
N ASP A 17 1.93 -9.17 22.92
CA ASP A 17 3.13 -8.35 22.82
C ASP A 17 3.26 -7.79 21.39
N LYS A 18 2.97 -6.49 21.25
CA LYS A 18 2.97 -5.80 19.96
C LYS A 18 4.36 -5.57 19.41
N ASP A 19 5.40 -5.66 20.23
CA ASP A 19 6.79 -5.43 19.81
C ASP A 19 7.32 -6.61 18.97
N ILE A 20 6.69 -7.79 19.07
CA ILE A 20 6.99 -8.96 18.25
C ILE A 20 6.52 -8.77 16.80
N PHE A 21 5.44 -8.01 16.59
CA PHE A 21 4.82 -7.87 15.28
C PHE A 21 5.32 -6.61 14.57
N LYS A 22 5.69 -6.78 13.29
CA LYS A 22 6.07 -5.63 12.47
C LYS A 22 4.86 -4.76 12.18
N ASP A 23 4.90 -3.53 12.65
CA ASP A 23 4.01 -2.50 12.16
C ASP A 23 4.29 -2.15 10.68
N CYS A 24 3.38 -1.40 10.09
CA CYS A 24 3.46 -0.91 8.72
C CYS A 24 4.75 -0.13 8.39
N SER A 25 5.32 0.57 9.38
CA SER A 25 6.56 1.33 9.23
C SER A 25 7.80 0.42 9.19
N ASN A 26 7.73 -0.71 9.88
CA ASN A 26 8.76 -1.75 9.97
C ASN A 26 8.79 -2.68 8.74
N ILE A 27 7.75 -2.68 7.91
CA ILE A 27 7.70 -3.44 6.66
C ILE A 27 8.18 -2.56 5.50
N ALA A 28 9.40 -2.80 5.02
CA ALA A 28 10.03 -1.95 4.00
C ALA A 28 9.25 -1.85 2.68
N PHE A 29 8.64 -2.94 2.20
CA PHE A 29 7.79 -2.92 1.00
C PHE A 29 6.54 -2.06 1.21
N TYR A 30 5.84 -2.26 2.33
CA TYR A 30 4.64 -1.50 2.67
C TYR A 30 4.95 -0.01 2.76
N ARG A 31 6.04 0.36 3.45
CA ARG A 31 6.49 1.75 3.56
C ARG A 31 6.71 2.40 2.20
N ARG A 32 7.34 1.69 1.26
CA ARG A 32 7.54 2.18 -0.13
C ARG A 32 6.21 2.36 -0.87
N GLN A 33 5.29 1.42 -0.76
CA GLN A 33 3.97 1.51 -1.40
C GLN A 33 3.14 2.67 -0.84
N LYS A 34 3.09 2.81 0.49
CA LYS A 34 2.34 3.88 1.18
C LYS A 34 2.84 5.29 0.80
N GLN A 35 4.14 5.47 0.58
CA GLN A 35 4.71 6.73 0.11
C GLN A 35 4.32 7.10 -1.34
N GLN A 36 3.93 6.13 -2.16
CA GLN A 36 3.53 6.37 -3.55
C GLN A 36 2.02 6.63 -3.71
N LEU A 37 1.20 6.28 -2.71
CA LEU A 37 -0.27 6.37 -2.77
C LEU A 37 -0.83 7.79 -2.97
N SER A 38 -0.13 8.82 -2.51
CA SER A 38 -0.59 10.23 -2.65
C SER A 38 -0.23 10.86 -3.99
N LYS A 39 0.45 10.14 -4.88
CA LYS A 39 0.91 10.65 -6.17
C LYS A 39 -0.05 10.23 -7.28
N LYS A 40 -0.11 11.02 -8.36
CA LYS A 40 -0.77 10.58 -9.59
C LYS A 40 -0.12 9.28 -10.08
N SER A 41 -0.93 8.38 -10.62
CA SER A 41 -0.43 7.13 -11.20
C SER A 41 0.63 7.43 -12.25
N THR A 42 1.78 6.77 -12.14
CA THR A 42 2.85 6.82 -13.14
C THR A 42 2.65 5.78 -14.24
N TYR A 43 1.57 5.01 -14.18
CA TYR A 43 1.24 3.97 -15.14
C TYR A 43 0.20 4.47 -16.14
N GLN A 44 0.44 4.23 -17.43
CA GLN A 44 -0.49 4.54 -18.52
C GLN A 44 -0.74 3.31 -19.39
N ALA A 45 -1.97 3.18 -19.89
CA ALA A 45 -2.32 2.14 -20.84
C ALA A 45 -1.86 2.52 -22.25
N LEU A 46 -1.23 1.58 -22.96
CA LEU A 46 -0.92 1.73 -24.38
C LEU A 46 -2.13 1.28 -25.21
N LEU A 47 -2.91 2.24 -25.68
CA LEU A 47 -4.14 1.96 -26.43
C LEU A 47 -3.89 1.24 -27.76
N ASP A 48 -2.73 1.47 -28.37
CA ASP A 48 -2.33 0.79 -29.61
C ASP A 48 -2.13 -0.73 -29.44
N SER A 49 -1.99 -1.20 -28.19
CA SER A 49 -1.80 -2.63 -27.87
C SER A 49 -3.10 -3.37 -27.54
N VAL A 50 -4.24 -2.69 -27.63
CA VAL A 50 -5.53 -3.25 -27.22
C VAL A 50 -5.93 -4.37 -28.19
N THR A 51 -6.17 -5.56 -27.63
CA THR A 51 -6.77 -6.69 -28.33
C THR A 51 -8.04 -7.12 -27.60
N ILE A 52 -9.16 -7.06 -28.29
CA ILE A 52 -10.48 -7.42 -27.75
C ILE A 52 -10.78 -8.86 -28.16
N GLY A 53 -10.80 -9.75 -27.17
CA GLY A 53 -11.26 -11.12 -27.32
C GLY A 53 -12.72 -11.28 -26.93
N LYS A 54 -13.23 -12.51 -27.04
CA LYS A 54 -14.61 -12.85 -26.67
C LYS A 54 -14.89 -12.66 -25.17
N ASP A 55 -13.93 -13.05 -24.34
CA ASP A 55 -14.09 -13.11 -22.88
C ASP A 55 -13.14 -12.16 -22.12
N SER A 56 -12.19 -11.53 -22.82
CA SER A 56 -11.20 -10.65 -22.21
C SER A 56 -10.72 -9.56 -23.17
N THR A 57 -10.23 -8.47 -22.60
CA THR A 57 -9.51 -7.43 -23.33
C THR A 57 -8.10 -7.34 -22.77
N ASN A 58 -7.11 -7.45 -23.64
CA ASN A 58 -5.71 -7.36 -23.25
C ASN A 58 -5.13 -6.04 -23.77
N PHE A 59 -4.32 -5.39 -22.94
CA PHE A 59 -3.56 -4.19 -23.29
C PHE A 59 -2.33 -4.09 -22.40
N GLN A 60 -1.31 -3.38 -22.87
CA GLN A 60 -0.08 -3.14 -22.12
C GLN A 60 -0.24 -1.92 -21.22
N ILE A 61 0.36 -1.99 -20.04
CA ILE A 61 0.49 -0.87 -19.11
C ILE A 61 1.97 -0.53 -19.01
N ILE A 62 2.32 0.74 -19.19
CA ILE A 62 3.71 1.22 -19.19
C ILE A 62 3.90 2.13 -17.99
N ASN A 63 5.00 1.94 -17.26
CA ASN A 63 5.44 2.94 -16.28
C ASN A 63 6.17 4.09 -17.01
N GLU A 64 5.65 5.31 -16.94
CA GLU A 64 6.22 6.46 -17.64
C GLU A 64 7.63 6.82 -17.15
N ALA A 65 7.90 6.63 -15.86
CA ALA A 65 9.14 7.04 -15.21
C ALA A 65 10.27 6.03 -15.45
N THR A 66 9.97 4.73 -15.34
CA THR A 66 10.98 3.67 -15.45
C THR A 66 11.01 3.00 -16.83
N LYS A 67 10.03 3.29 -17.70
CA LYS A 67 9.83 2.66 -19.01
C LYS A 67 9.75 1.13 -18.96
N VAL A 68 9.46 0.57 -17.78
CA VAL A 68 9.21 -0.86 -17.59
C VAL A 68 7.81 -1.18 -18.16
N ARG A 69 7.76 -2.24 -18.97
CA ARG A 69 6.56 -2.80 -19.60
C ARG A 69 6.20 -4.13 -18.96
#